data_AF-A0A7Y7H9D7-F1
#
_entry.id   AF-A0A7Y7H9D7-F1
#
_cell.length_a   1.000
_cell.length_b   1.000
_cell.length_c   1.000
_cell.angle_alpha   90.00
_cell.angle_beta   90.00
_cell.angle_gamma   90.00
#
_symmetry.space_group_name_H-M   'P 1'
#
loop_
_entity.id
_entity.type
_entity.pdbx_description
1 polymer ?
#
loop_
_entity_poly.entity_id
_entity_poly.type
_entity_poly.pdbx_seq_one_letter_code
_entity_poly.pdbx_strand_id
1 'polypeptide(L)'
;MIDNWLRHIKDVYRIYSQELDQIADEQDRLRRLVDLNVVEQVNNVSRTAIVKNAWKAGADLQIHGWVMELSTGLIKDIGVTKQGIGGRSGWNLSARRTENSERLFS
;
A
#
# COMPACT_ATOMS: atom_id res chain seq x y z
N MET A 1 19.48 -7.26 -17.30
CA MET A 1 18.03 -7.36 -16.97
C MET A 1 17.74 -7.00 -15.51
N ILE A 2 18.56 -7.41 -14.54
CA ILE A 2 18.37 -7.06 -13.12
C ILE A 2 18.47 -5.54 -12.85
N ASP A 3 19.31 -4.83 -13.60
CA ASP A 3 19.53 -3.38 -13.41
C ASP A 3 18.30 -2.52 -13.69
N ASN A 4 17.42 -2.96 -14.61
CA ASN A 4 16.18 -2.26 -14.90
C ASN A 4 15.17 -2.37 -13.75
N TRP A 5 15.12 -3.53 -13.07
CA TRP A 5 14.28 -3.72 -11.89
C TRP A 5 14.81 -2.92 -10.71
N LEU A 6 16.13 -2.91 -10.50
CA LEU A 6 16.77 -2.13 -9.46
C LEU A 6 16.65 -0.61 -9.68
N ARG A 7 16.50 -0.16 -10.93
CA ARG A 7 16.29 1.26 -11.25
C ARG A 7 15.06 1.82 -10.54
N HIS A 8 13.95 1.09 -10.47
CA HIS A 8 12.74 1.55 -9.79
C HIS A 8 12.95 1.78 -8.30
N ILE A 9 13.73 0.92 -7.63
CA ILE A 9 14.06 1.10 -6.22
C ILE A 9 14.99 2.32 -6.04
N LYS A 10 15.97 2.49 -6.93
CA LYS A 10 16.85 3.67 -6.95
C LYS A 10 16.07 4.97 -7.17
N ASP A 11 15.03 4.93 -8.01
CA ASP A 11 14.15 6.08 -8.23
C ASP A 11 13.37 6.45 -6.97
N VAL A 12 12.85 5.46 -6.23
CA VAL A 12 12.23 5.71 -4.92
C VAL A 12 13.24 6.35 -3.97
N TYR A 13 14.46 5.81 -3.88
CA TYR A 13 15.51 6.42 -3.05
C TYR A 13 15.74 7.88 -3.43
N ARG A 14 15.87 8.18 -4.73
CA ARG A 14 16.12 9.54 -5.21
C ARG A 14 14.97 10.50 -4.90
N ILE A 15 13.72 10.04 -4.94
CA ILE A 15 12.55 10.87 -4.60
C ILE A 15 12.56 11.23 -3.11
N TYR A 16 12.99 10.30 -2.24
CA TYR A 16 12.95 10.43 -0.80
C TYR A 16 14.34 10.60 -0.15
N SER A 17 15.35 11.00 -0.91
CA SER A 17 16.75 10.98 -0.44
C SER A 17 16.93 11.88 0.77
N GLN A 18 16.29 13.05 0.79
CA GLN A 18 16.34 13.97 1.93
C GLN A 18 15.87 13.33 3.23
N GLU A 19 14.83 12.49 3.18
CA GLU A 19 14.30 11.78 4.36
C GLU A 19 15.20 10.60 4.74
N LEU A 20 15.61 9.80 3.75
CA LEU A 20 16.42 8.61 3.97
C LEU A 20 17.82 8.94 4.47
N ASP A 21 18.44 10.01 3.97
CA ASP A 21 19.79 10.44 4.35
C ASP A 21 19.84 11.01 5.78
N GLN A 22 18.69 11.35 6.38
CA GLN A 22 18.60 11.76 7.79
C GLN A 22 18.59 10.58 8.76
N ILE A 23 18.40 9.35 8.27
CA ILE A 23 18.39 8.14 9.11
C ILE A 23 19.82 7.60 9.20
N ALA A 24 20.42 7.71 10.38
CA ALA A 24 21.81 7.33 10.61
C ALA A 24 22.02 5.81 10.63
N ASP A 25 21.08 5.05 11.22
CA ASP A 25 21.15 3.59 11.25
C ASP A 25 20.78 3.01 9.88
N GLU A 26 21.68 2.18 9.34
CA GLU A 26 21.52 1.62 8.00
C GLU A 26 20.33 0.67 7.89
N GLN A 27 20.04 -0.10 8.95
CA GLN A 27 18.93 -1.05 8.95
C GLN A 27 17.60 -0.31 9.00
N ASP A 28 17.49 0.73 9.80
CA ASP A 28 16.29 1.58 9.86
C ASP A 28 16.08 2.34 8.56
N ARG A 29 17.16 2.82 7.91
CA ARG A 29 17.07 3.43 6.58
C ARG A 29 16.59 2.43 5.53
N LEU A 30 17.10 1.20 5.56
CA LEU A 30 16.65 0.13 4.66
C LEU A 30 15.17 -0.21 4.87
N ARG A 31 14.74 -0.39 6.14
CA ARG A 31 13.33 -0.60 6.49
C ARG A 31 12.46 0.54 5.99
N ARG A 32 12.92 1.78 6.13
CA ARG A 32 12.19 2.95 5.63
C ARG A 32 12.10 2.97 4.10
N LEU A 33 13.17 2.61 3.39
CA LEU A 33 13.14 2.48 1.93
C LEU A 33 12.13 1.42 1.48
N VAL A 34 12.00 0.30 2.20
CA VAL A 34 10.98 -0.72 1.95
C VAL A 34 9.56 -0.15 2.11
N ASP A 35 9.30 0.56 3.21
CA ASP A 35 8.00 1.22 3.43
C ASP A 35 7.66 2.18 2.28
N LEU A 36 8.61 3.05 1.90
CA LEU A 36 8.44 4.02 0.82
C LEU A 36 8.26 3.34 -0.55
N ASN A 37 8.94 2.22 -0.77
CA ASN A 37 8.74 1.44 -1.99
C ASN A 37 7.30 0.92 -2.06
N VAL A 38 6.75 0.38 -0.97
CA VAL A 38 5.35 -0.06 -0.93
C VAL A 38 4.39 1.08 -1.20
N VAL A 39 4.61 2.26 -0.60
CA VAL A 39 3.80 3.46 -0.88
C VAL A 39 3.81 3.80 -2.38
N GLU A 40 4.98 3.82 -3.00
CA GLU A 40 5.10 4.13 -4.41
C GLU A 40 4.52 3.05 -5.32
N GLN A 41 4.57 1.78 -4.94
CA GLN A 41 3.93 0.73 -5.71
C GLN A 41 2.41 0.78 -5.62
N VAL A 42 1.86 1.08 -4.45
CA VAL A 42 0.41 1.34 -4.32
C VAL A 42 -0.01 2.52 -5.20
N ASN A 43 0.79 3.60 -5.22
CA ASN A 43 0.58 4.72 -6.13
C ASN A 43 0.68 4.29 -7.60
N ASN A 44 1.67 3.49 -8.00
CA ASN A 44 1.85 3.02 -9.37
C ASN A 44 0.66 2.17 -9.84
N VAL A 45 0.26 1.16 -9.05
CA VAL A 45 -0.89 0.30 -9.36
C VAL A 45 -2.16 1.13 -9.48
N SER A 46 -2.38 2.08 -8.58
CA SER A 46 -3.54 2.98 -8.63
C SER A 46 -3.62 3.85 -9.89
N ARG A 47 -2.47 4.12 -10.53
CA ARG A 47 -2.38 4.96 -11.73
C ARG A 47 -2.65 4.19 -13.03
N THR A 48 -2.68 2.86 -12.98
CA THR A 48 -2.90 2.01 -14.16
C THR A 48 -4.27 2.23 -14.79
N ALA A 49 -4.38 2.02 -16.10
CA ALA A 49 -5.65 2.13 -16.82
C ALA A 49 -6.69 1.14 -16.29
N ILE A 50 -6.26 -0.07 -15.91
CA ILE A 50 -7.13 -1.13 -15.36
C ILE A 50 -7.82 -0.65 -14.09
N VAL A 51 -7.05 -0.17 -13.10
CA VAL A 51 -7.60 0.31 -11.83
C VAL A 51 -8.46 1.56 -12.04
N LYS A 52 -7.99 2.51 -12.84
CA LYS A 52 -8.77 3.72 -13.16
C LYS A 52 -10.10 3.38 -13.83
N ASN A 53 -10.12 2.43 -14.76
CA ASN A 53 -11.34 2.01 -15.44
C ASN A 53 -12.29 1.28 -14.50
N ALA A 54 -11.78 0.42 -13.61
CA ALA A 54 -12.58 -0.23 -12.57
C ALA A 54 -13.28 0.80 -11.67
N TRP A 55 -12.55 1.81 -11.19
CA TRP A 55 -13.14 2.89 -10.40
C TRP A 55 -14.14 3.75 -11.17
N LYS A 56 -13.88 4.04 -12.46
CA LYS A 56 -14.83 4.75 -13.33
C LYS A 56 -16.11 3.93 -13.56
N ALA A 57 -16.00 2.61 -13.60
CA ALA A 57 -17.13 1.69 -13.71
C ALA A 57 -17.88 1.46 -12.39
N GLY A 58 -17.47 2.12 -11.30
CA GLY A 58 -18.11 2.02 -9.99
C GLY A 58 -17.73 0.78 -9.18
N ALA A 59 -16.65 0.07 -9.53
CA ALA A 59 -16.18 -1.07 -8.77
C ALA A 59 -15.72 -0.65 -7.36
N ASP A 60 -16.15 -1.42 -6.35
CA ASP A 60 -15.68 -1.31 -4.97
C ASP A 60 -14.30 -1.98 -4.86
N LEU A 61 -13.27 -1.28 -5.32
CA LEU A 61 -11.88 -1.73 -5.34
C LEU A 61 -11.03 -0.83 -4.46
N GLN A 62 -10.28 -1.45 -3.55
CA GLN A 62 -9.28 -0.79 -2.71
C GLN A 62 -7.90 -1.42 -2.94
N ILE A 63 -6.86 -0.60 -2.84
CA ILE A 63 -5.45 -1.05 -2.90
C ILE A 63 -4.80 -0.66 -1.60
N HIS A 64 -4.27 -1.64 -0.87
CA HIS A 64 -3.61 -1.47 0.42
C HIS A 64 -2.12 -1.81 0.31
N GLY A 65 -1.28 -1.12 1.09
CA GLY A 65 0.16 -1.39 1.16
C GLY A 65 0.55 -2.03 2.47
N TRP A 66 1.10 -3.25 2.42
CA TRP A 66 1.55 -4.01 3.58
C TRP A 66 3.01 -4.43 3.42
N VAL A 67 3.71 -4.55 4.55
CA VAL A 67 5.07 -5.13 4.64
C VAL A 67 5.00 -6.31 5.59
N MET A 68 5.68 -7.40 5.26
CA MET A 68 5.85 -8.55 6.14
C MET A 68 7.30 -8.66 6.57
N GLU A 69 7.54 -8.77 7.87
CA GLU A 69 8.84 -9.14 8.41
C GLU A 69 9.00 -10.66 8.35
N LEU A 70 9.98 -11.15 7.59
CA LEU A 70 10.13 -12.59 7.33
C LEU A 70 10.61 -13.39 8.54
N SER A 71 11.38 -12.76 9.44
CA SER A 71 11.91 -13.42 10.64
C SER A 71 10.82 -13.68 11.69
N THR A 72 9.82 -12.81 11.76
CA THR A 72 8.76 -12.85 12.78
C THR A 72 7.40 -13.25 12.21
N GLY A 73 7.22 -13.15 10.89
CA GLY A 73 5.94 -13.32 10.22
C GLY A 73 4.97 -12.16 10.43
N LEU A 74 5.38 -11.08 11.11
CA LEU A 74 4.50 -9.96 11.43
C LEU A 74 4.20 -9.13 10.18
N ILE A 75 2.91 -8.83 9.99
CA ILE A 75 2.44 -7.92 8.93
C ILE A 75 2.27 -6.53 9.52
N LYS A 76 2.93 -5.55 8.89
CA LYS A 76 2.82 -4.13 9.16
C LYS A 76 1.95 -3.48 8.08
N ASP A 77 0.86 -2.84 8.49
CA ASP A 77 0.13 -1.93 7.63
C ASP A 77 0.92 -0.62 7.47
N ILE A 78 1.18 -0.20 6.23
CA ILE A 78 1.92 1.03 5.91
C ILE A 78 1.01 2.26 5.96
N GLY A 79 -0.30 2.08 6.16
CA GLY A 79 -1.26 3.16 6.28
C GLY A 79 -1.59 3.83 4.95
N VAL A 80 -1.22 3.19 3.83
CA VAL A 80 -1.54 3.66 2.48
C VAL A 80 -2.70 2.84 1.91
N THR A 81 -3.80 3.52 1.60
CA THR A 81 -4.95 2.92 0.93
C THR A 81 -5.42 3.83 -0.21
N LYS A 82 -5.64 3.26 -1.41
CA LYS A 82 -6.24 3.97 -2.55
C LYS A 82 -7.59 3.37 -2.89
N GLN A 83 -8.56 4.22 -3.17
CA GLN A 83 -9.92 3.85 -3.53
C GLN A 83 -10.51 4.87 -4.52
N GLY A 84 -11.47 4.44 -5.33
CA GLY A 84 -12.13 5.28 -6.32
C GLY A 84 -13.03 6.35 -5.69
N ILE A 85 -13.04 7.55 -6.28
CA ILE A 85 -13.89 8.68 -5.83
C ILE A 85 -15.39 8.38 -6.01
N GLY A 86 -15.75 7.47 -6.93
CA GLY A 86 -17.13 7.10 -7.24
C GLY A 86 -17.80 6.09 -6.29
N GLY A 87 -17.09 5.49 -5.34
CA GLY A 87 -17.62 4.41 -4.48
C GLY A 87 -18.43 4.87 -3.25
N ARG A 88 -18.55 6.18 -3.02
CA ARG A 88 -19.16 6.76 -1.79
C ARG A 88 -20.48 7.50 -1.99
N SER A 89 -21.19 7.26 -3.10
CA SER A 89 -22.61 7.61 -3.21
C SER A 89 -23.47 6.34 -3.15
N GLY A 90 -23.87 5.89 -1.95
CA GLY A 90 -25.03 4.98 -1.85
C GLY A 90 -25.01 3.84 -0.84
N TRP A 91 -23.90 3.53 -0.15
CA TRP A 91 -23.90 2.44 0.84
C TRP A 91 -23.96 2.96 2.28
N ASN A 92 -25.15 2.79 2.86
CA ASN A 92 -25.51 3.06 4.25
C ASN A 92 -24.58 2.26 5.21
N LEU A 93 -23.72 2.94 5.96
CA LEU A 93 -22.79 2.33 6.93
C LEU A 93 -23.47 1.83 8.22
N SER A 94 -24.81 1.80 8.28
CA SER A 94 -25.57 1.31 9.43
C SER A 94 -25.81 -0.21 9.45
N ALA A 95 -25.51 -0.95 8.36
CA ALA A 95 -25.97 -2.34 8.23
C ALA A 95 -24.89 -3.44 8.35
N ARG A 96 -23.62 -3.14 8.66
CA ARG A 96 -22.55 -4.17 8.67
C ARG A 96 -21.63 -4.17 9.90
N ARG A 97 -22.13 -3.84 11.08
CA ARG A 97 -21.34 -3.92 12.33
C ARG A 97 -21.81 -4.97 13.34
N THR A 98 -22.68 -5.91 12.99
CA THR A 98 -23.17 -6.91 13.98
C THR A 98 -22.98 -8.38 13.65
N GLU A 99 -22.33 -8.77 12.54
CA GLU A 99 -22.38 -10.19 12.12
C GLU A 99 -21.05 -10.89 11.82
N ASN A 100 -19.89 -10.33 12.20
CA ASN A 100 -18.61 -11.00 11.90
C ASN A 100 -17.60 -11.06 13.05
N SER A 101 -18.04 -10.95 14.31
CA SER A 101 -17.19 -11.16 15.49
C SER A 101 -17.31 -12.53 16.16
N GLU A 102 -18.23 -13.42 15.71
CA GLU A 102 -18.48 -14.71 16.40
C GLU A 102 -18.10 -15.97 15.61
N ARG A 103 -17.42 -15.87 14.46
CA ARG A 103 -17.07 -17.05 13.63
C ARG A 103 -15.59 -17.40 13.51
N LEU A 104 -14.73 -16.86 14.37
CA LEU A 104 -13.30 -17.21 14.37
C LEU A 104 -12.83 -17.99 15.62
N PHE A 105 -13.75 -18.41 16.50
CA PHE A 105 -13.44 -19.32 17.61
C PHE A 105 -14.54 -20.36 17.88
N SER A 106 -14.95 -21.10 16.86
CA SER A 106 -15.63 -22.40 17.02
C SER A 106 -15.01 -23.44 16.11
#